data_AF-A0A1H8XP56-F1
#
_entry.id   AF-A0A1H8XP56-F1
#
_cell.length_a   1.000
_cell.length_b   1.000
_cell.length_c   1.000
_cell.angle_alpha   90.00
_cell.angle_beta   90.00
_cell.angle_gamma   90.00
#
_symmetry.space_group_name_H-M   'P 1'
#
loop_
_entity.id
_entity.type
_entity.pdbx_description
1 polymer ?
#
loop_
_entity_poly.entity_id
_entity_poly.type
_entity_poly.pdbx_seq_one_letter_code
_entity_poly.pdbx_strand_id
1 'polypeptide(L)' 'MCNLYTVRKSRDEVARHFRARKPAVDVNLPDDILPGTPGLVVREADGERVLQSMVWGFPMRFQGQGRSRNPSTTSPT' A
#
# COMPACT_ATOMS: atom_id res chain seq x y z
N MET A 1 -7.16 -21.19 -5.48
CA MET A 1 -6.51 -19.88 -5.70
C MET A 1 -7.22 -18.88 -4.79
N CYS A 2 -6.52 -18.18 -3.88
CA CYS A 2 -7.15 -17.19 -2.99
C CYS A 2 -7.03 -15.79 -3.61
N ASN A 3 -8.17 -15.18 -3.97
CA ASN A 3 -8.25 -13.86 -4.60
C ASN A 3 -9.31 -12.96 -3.94
N LEU A 4 -9.83 -13.34 -2.77
CA LEU A 4 -10.77 -12.56 -1.99
C LEU A 4 -10.49 -12.82 -0.51
N TYR A 5 -10.36 -11.76 0.27
CA TYR A 5 -10.27 -11.87 1.73
C TYR A 5 -10.88 -10.66 2.43
N THR A 6 -11.30 -10.87 3.68
CA THR A 6 -11.88 -9.83 4.54
C THR A 6 -11.01 -9.70 5.78
N VAL A 7 -10.65 -8.48 6.18
CA VAL A 7 -9.95 -8.23 7.45
C VAL A 7 -10.98 -7.76 8.47
N ARG A 8 -11.41 -8.67 9.35
CA ARG A 8 -12.40 -8.38 10.41
C ARG A 8 -11.82 -7.65 11.63
N LYS A 9 -10.54 -7.30 11.59
CA LYS A 9 -9.80 -6.70 12.69
C LYS A 9 -9.53 -5.25 12.41
N SER A 10 -9.65 -4.42 13.44
CA SER A 10 -9.29 -3.01 13.34
C SER A 10 -7.80 -2.86 13.02
N ARG A 11 -7.42 -1.72 12.42
CA ARG A 11 -6.02 -1.38 12.13
C ARG A 11 -5.16 -1.42 13.40
N ASP A 12 -5.72 -1.03 14.54
CA ASP A 12 -5.05 -1.08 15.84
C ASP A 12 -4.80 -2.50 16.32
N GLU A 13 -5.76 -3.41 16.19
CA GLU A 13 -5.55 -4.82 16.51
C GLU A 13 -4.46 -5.43 15.63
N VAL A 14 -4.47 -5.11 14.33
CA VAL A 14 -3.45 -5.58 13.37
C VAL A 14 -2.07 -5.01 13.75
N ALA A 15 -1.96 -3.70 13.98
CA ALA A 15 -0.70 -3.05 14.36
C ALA A 15 -0.13 -3.64 15.66
N ARG A 16 -0.97 -3.84 16.68
CA ARG A 16 -0.57 -4.46 17.95
C ARG A 16 -0.12 -5.90 17.76
N HIS A 17 -0.86 -6.69 16.98
CA HIS A 17 -0.55 -8.09 16.74
C HIS A 17 0.82 -8.27 16.09
N PHE A 18 1.15 -7.43 15.09
CA PHE A 18 2.42 -7.52 14.38
C PHE A 18 3.55 -6.68 15.01
N ARG A 19 3.26 -5.95 16.09
CA ARG A 19 4.17 -4.96 16.70
C ARG A 19 4.67 -3.94 15.68
N ALA A 20 3.75 -3.45 14.85
CA ALA A 20 4.02 -2.52 13.78
C ALA A 20 3.60 -1.10 14.15
N ARG A 21 4.41 -0.11 13.74
CA ARG A 21 4.08 1.30 13.84
C ARG A 21 2.89 1.62 12.94
N LYS A 22 1.81 2.13 13.53
CA LYS A 22 0.61 2.57 12.83
C LYS A 22 0.82 4.02 12.32
N PRO A 23 0.49 4.33 11.06
CA PRO A 23 0.52 5.71 10.56
C PRO A 23 -0.60 6.53 11.22
N ALA A 24 -0.37 7.83 11.39
CA ALA A 24 -1.34 8.73 12.03
C ALA A 24 -2.60 8.95 11.19
N VAL A 25 -2.50 8.78 9.87
CA VAL A 25 -3.61 8.94 8.93
C VAL A 25 -4.31 7.60 8.74
N ASP A 26 -5.61 7.59 9.00
CA ASP A 26 -6.47 6.47 8.66
C ASP A 26 -6.77 6.48 7.16
N VAL A 27 -6.60 5.32 6.54
CA VAL A 27 -6.86 5.10 5.13
C VAL A 27 -8.16 4.32 5.06
N ASN A 28 -9.11 4.79 4.26
CA ASN A 28 -10.36 4.07 4.04
C ASN A 28 -10.05 2.78 3.28
N LEU A 29 -10.35 1.63 3.89
CA LEU A 29 -10.17 0.31 3.28
C LEU A 29 -11.55 -0.29 3.01
N PRO A 30 -11.75 -0.99 1.88
CA PRO A 30 -12.94 -1.79 1.69
C PRO A 30 -12.94 -2.98 2.67
N ASP A 31 -14.13 -3.44 3.05
CA ASP A 31 -14.28 -4.62 3.92
C ASP A 31 -13.73 -5.87 3.23
N ASP A 32 -14.04 -6.01 1.94
CA ASP A 32 -13.59 -7.09 1.08
C ASP A 32 -12.47 -6.64 0.14
N ILE A 33 -11.34 -7.34 0.21
CA ILE A 33 -10.14 -7.04 -0.56
C ILE A 33 -10.03 -8.00 -1.74
N LEU A 34 -9.91 -7.42 -2.93
CA LEU A 34 -9.77 -8.08 -4.23
C LEU A 34 -8.45 -7.64 -4.88
N PRO A 35 -7.92 -8.37 -5.87
CA PRO A 35 -6.79 -7.91 -6.67
C PRO A 35 -7.07 -6.51 -7.24
N GLY A 36 -6.13 -5.59 -7.03
CA GLY A 36 -6.25 -4.19 -7.45
C GLY A 36 -6.86 -3.24 -6.42
N THR A 37 -7.41 -3.73 -5.29
CA THR A 37 -7.90 -2.86 -4.22
C THR A 37 -6.83 -2.65 -3.12
N PRO A 38 -6.84 -1.51 -2.41
CA PRO A 38 -5.93 -1.30 -1.29
C PRO A 38 -6.25 -2.26 -0.14
N GLY A 39 -5.21 -2.92 0.38
CA GLY A 39 -5.26 -3.77 1.57
C GLY A 39 -4.25 -3.31 2.63
N LEU A 40 -4.30 -3.90 3.82
CA LEU A 40 -3.31 -3.68 4.88
C LEU A 40 -2.06 -4.51 4.62
N VAL A 41 -0.89 -3.88 4.69
CA VAL A 41 0.42 -4.51 4.53
C VAL A 41 1.29 -4.14 5.71
N VAL A 42 1.86 -5.14 6.38
CA VAL A 42 2.95 -4.95 7.33
C VAL A 42 4.25 -5.22 6.59
N ARG A 43 5.16 -4.24 6.60
CA ARG A 43 6.49 -4.40 6.02
C ARG A 43 7.55 -3.83 6.95
N GLU A 44 8.81 -4.21 6.74
CA GLU A 44 9.91 -3.54 7.41
C GLU A 44 10.35 -2.29 6.64
N ALA A 45 10.69 -1.25 7.38
CA ALA A 45 11.21 0.03 6.91
C ALA A 45 12.13 0.58 7.99
N ASP A 46 13.37 0.92 7.65
CA ASP A 46 14.31 1.55 8.58
C ASP A 46 14.52 0.77 9.89
N GLY A 47 14.48 -0.57 9.83
CA GLY A 47 14.60 -1.45 11.00
C GLY A 47 13.34 -1.57 11.86
N GLU A 48 12.23 -0.93 11.47
CA GLU A 48 10.95 -1.01 12.17
C GLU A 48 9.89 -1.68 11.29
N ARG A 49 8.94 -2.38 11.93
CA ARG A 49 7.73 -2.83 11.25
C ARG A 49 6.77 -1.67 11.12
N VAL A 50 6.26 -1.42 9.92
CA VAL A 50 5.28 -0.37 9.64
C VAL A 50 4.03 -0.98 9.02
N LEU A 51 2.87 -0.54 9.50
CA LEU A 51 1.59 -0.86 8.88
C LEU A 51 1.30 0.18 7.80
N GLN A 52 1.02 -0.25 6.57
CA GLN A 52 0.67 0.64 5.47
C GLN A 52 -0.53 0.10 4.69
N SER A 53 -1.17 0.98 3.92
CA SER A 53 -2.16 0.56 2.93
C SER A 53 -1.51 0.54 1.56
N MET A 54 -1.60 -0.58 0.85
CA MET A 54 -1.03 -0.76 -0.49
C MET A 54 -2.00 -1.53 -1.38
N VAL A 55 -1.98 -1.24 -2.68
CA VAL A 55 -2.78 -1.98 -3.67
C VAL A 55 -2.34 -3.44 -3.74
N TRP A 56 -3.29 -4.37 -3.67
CA TRP A 56 -3.02 -5.80 -3.83
C TRP A 56 -2.78 -6.14 -5.30
N GLY A 57 -1.54 -5.98 -5.73
CA GLY A 57 -1.10 -6.31 -7.08
C GLY A 57 0.26 -5.68 -7.34
N PHE A 58 1.20 -6.46 -7.85
CA PHE A 58 2.50 -5.92 -8.21
C PHE A 58 2.39 -5.23 -9.57
N PRO A 59 2.91 -3.99 -9.74
CA PRO A 59 2.91 -3.34 -11.03
C PRO A 59 3.76 -4.16 -12.01
N MET A 60 3.13 -4.73 -13.04
CA MET A 60 3.84 -5.42 -14.11
C MET A 60 4.69 -4.40 -14.88
N ARG A 61 6.00 -4.64 -14.94
CA ARG A 61 6.90 -3.92 -15.84
C ARG A 61 6.87 -4.64 -17.17
N PHE A 62 6.08 -4.17 -18.13
CA PHE A 62 6.20 -4.64 -19.51
C PHE A 62 7.54 -4.13 -20.08
N GLN A 63 8.35 -5.02 -20.64
CA GLN A 63 9.53 -4.61 -21.41
C GLN A 63 9.06 -3.66 -22.53
N GLY A 64 9.43 -2.38 -22.44
CA GLY A 64 9.06 -1.34 -23.42
C GLY A 64 8.19 -0.20 -22.90
N GLN A 65 7.64 -0.24 -21.67
CA GLN A 65 6.90 0.90 -21.13
C GLN A 65 7.86 1.95 -20.56
N GLY A 66 8.36 2.81 -21.45
CA GLY A 66 9.17 3.98 -21.11
C GLY A 66 8.49 4.83 -20.04
N ARG A 67 9.27 5.29 -19.06
CA ARG A 67 8.82 6.26 -18.07
C ARG A 67 8.53 7.57 -18.80
N SER A 68 7.28 7.82 -19.18
CA SER A 68 6.88 9.17 -19.58
C SER A 68 6.98 10.06 -18.34
N ARG A 69 8.14 10.70 -18.18
CA ARG A 69 8.36 11.76 -17.21
C ARG A 69 7.91 13.03 -17.91
N ASN A 70 6.73 13.54 -17.57
CA ASN A 70 6.37 14.91 -17.95
C ASN A 70 7.45 15.85 -17.37
N PRO A 71 8.21 16.60 -18.19
CA PRO A 71 9.02 17.67 -17.66
C PRO A 71 8.07 18.83 -17.35
N SER A 72 7.84 19.09 -16.06
CA SER A 72 7.22 20.35 -15.66
C SER A 72 8.09 21.50 -16.18
N THR A 73 7.44 22.36 -16.96
CA THR A 73 7.96 23.56 -17.60
C THR A 73 8.90 24.38 -16.72
N THR A 74 10.07 24.67 -17.29
CA THR A 74 11.07 25.62 -16.81
C THR A 74 10.49 27.02 -16.62
N SER A 75 10.75 27.64 -15.48
CA SER A 75 10.92 29.10 -15.33
C SER A 75 12.01 29.31 -14.28
N PRO A 76 13.13 29.94 -14.64
CA PRO A 76 13.23 31.36 -14.32
C PRO A 76 14.02 32.18 -15.36
N THR A 77 13.56 33.40 -15.67
CA THR A 77 14.41 34.60 -15.75
C THR A 77 13.51 35.80 -15.53
#